data_AF-A0A897NMI7-F1
#
_entry.id   AF-A0A897NMI7-F1
#
_cell.length_a   1.000
_cell.length_b   1.000
_cell.length_c   1.000
_cell.angle_alpha   90.00
_cell.angle_beta   90.00
_cell.angle_gamma   90.00
#
_symmetry.space_group_name_H-M   'P 1'
#
loop_
_entity.id
_entity.type
_entity.pdbx_description
1 polymer ?
#
loop_
_entity_poly.entity_id
_entity_poly.type
_entity_poly.pdbx_seq_one_letter_code
_entity_poly.pdbx_strand_id
1 'polypeptide(L)' 'MPNSPDVDLDALQERLEQSLPEGAKINGFERDEVAFGLVALLPTVIVPDESGGTESVEEAFGEVEDVESVSVENVGRV' A
#
# COMPACT_ATOMS: atom_id res chain seq x y z
N MET A 1 -6.19 -0.59 3.44
CA MET A 1 -6.77 -0.85 4.77
C MET A 1 -6.50 -2.28 5.17
N PRO A 2 -5.96 -2.53 6.38
CA PRO A 2 -5.92 -3.86 6.96
C PRO A 2 -7.33 -4.38 7.26
N ASN A 3 -7.53 -5.70 7.22
CA ASN A 3 -8.83 -6.33 7.49
C ASN A 3 -9.24 -6.43 8.97
N SER A 4 -8.32 -6.13 9.89
CA SER A 4 -8.54 -6.24 11.34
C SER A 4 -7.57 -5.35 12.11
N PRO A 5 -7.94 -4.83 13.31
CA PRO A 5 -7.03 -4.07 14.17
C PRO A 5 -5.88 -4.92 14.76
N ASP A 6 -5.99 -6.25 14.71
CA ASP A 6 -4.98 -7.17 15.24
C ASP A 6 -3.86 -7.49 14.22
N VAL A 7 -3.93 -6.95 13.00
CA VAL A 7 -2.92 -7.18 11.95
C VAL A 7 -1.59 -6.56 12.36
N ASP A 8 -0.50 -7.33 12.24
CA ASP A 8 0.86 -6.81 12.40
C ASP A 8 1.21 -5.90 11.21
N LEU A 9 1.19 -4.59 11.47
CA LEU A 9 1.44 -3.58 10.46
C LEU A 9 2.89 -3.55 9.98
N ASP A 10 3.85 -3.99 10.79
CA ASP A 10 5.25 -4.06 10.36
C ASP A 10 5.43 -5.22 9.38
N ALA A 11 4.87 -6.39 9.68
CA ALA A 11 4.83 -7.52 8.75
C ALA A 11 4.03 -7.23 7.47
N LEU A 12 2.93 -6.47 7.58
CA LEU A 12 2.17 -6.05 6.40
C LEU A 12 2.97 -5.11 5.50
N GLN A 13 3.72 -4.15 6.06
CA GLN A 13 4.61 -3.29 5.27
C GLN A 13 5.65 -4.10 4.50
N GLU A 14 6.29 -5.08 5.13
CA GLU A 14 7.27 -5.95 4.46
C GLU A 14 6.66 -6.75 3.31
N ARG A 15 5.42 -7.25 3.48
CA ARG A 15 4.70 -7.95 2.41
C ARG A 15 4.33 -7.02 1.24
N LEU A 16 3.89 -5.79 1.54
CA LEU A 16 3.60 -4.79 0.52
C LEU A 16 4.86 -4.40 -0.27
N GLU A 17 6.00 -4.25 0.38
CA GLU A 17 7.28 -4.00 -0.30
C GLU A 17 7.67 -5.14 -1.25
N GLN A 18 7.39 -6.39 -0.87
CA GLN A 18 7.70 -7.56 -1.67
C GLN A 18 6.73 -7.82 -2.82
N SER A 19 5.50 -7.29 -2.75
CA SER A 19 4.50 -7.48 -3.80
C SER A 19 4.60 -6.47 -4.94
N LEU A 20 5.41 -5.42 -4.79
CA LEU A 20 5.52 -4.35 -5.78
C LEU A 20 5.92 -4.86 -7.17
N PRO A 21 5.34 -4.29 -8.24
CA PRO A 21 5.73 -4.61 -9.60
C PRO A 21 7.17 -4.14 -9.89
N GLU A 22 7.76 -4.69 -10.95
CA GLU A 22 9.13 -4.36 -11.35
C GLU A 22 9.32 -2.85 -11.57
N GLY A 23 10.37 -2.28 -10.97
CA GLY A 23 10.69 -0.86 -11.06
C GLY A 23 9.91 0.03 -10.09
N ALA A 24 8.84 -0.44 -9.46
CA ALA A 24 8.15 0.29 -8.41
C ALA A 24 8.91 0.19 -7.07
N LYS A 25 8.84 1.26 -6.28
CA LYS A 25 9.49 1.30 -4.97
C LYS A 25 8.66 2.09 -3.95
N ILE A 26 8.58 1.58 -2.74
CA ILE A 26 8.02 2.33 -1.61
C ILE A 26 9.04 3.36 -1.08
N ASN A 27 8.55 4.59 -0.90
CA ASN A 27 9.27 5.75 -0.40
C ASN A 27 8.75 6.18 0.99
N GLY A 28 8.42 5.20 1.82
CA GLY A 28 7.95 5.39 3.19
C GLY A 28 6.48 5.03 3.37
N PHE A 29 6.11 4.90 4.65
CA PHE A 29 4.77 4.60 5.11
C PHE A 29 4.33 5.63 6.14
N GLU A 30 3.07 6.02 6.04
CA GLU A 30 2.37 6.74 7.08
C GLU A 30 1.29 5.83 7.68
N ARG A 31 0.93 6.09 8.93
CA ARG A 31 -0.12 5.38 9.66
C ARG A 31 -1.17 6.38 10.10
N ASP A 32 -2.42 6.11 9.77
CA ASP A 32 -3.53 6.96 10.17
C ASP A 32 -4.54 6.17 11.00
N GLU A 33 -4.87 6.70 12.18
CA GLU A 33 -5.83 6.08 13.10
C GLU A 33 -7.24 6.37 12.60
N VAL A 34 -8.01 5.32 12.31
CA VAL A 34 -9.34 5.46 11.71
C VAL A 34 -10.42 5.36 12.79
N ALA A 35 -11.11 4.22 12.87
CA ALA A 35 -12.13 3.93 13.87
C ALA A 35 -12.05 2.47 14.29
N PHE A 36 -12.60 2.16 15.47
CA PHE A 36 -12.64 0.80 16.01
C PHE A 36 -11.26 0.13 16.14
N GLY A 37 -10.20 0.93 16.38
CA GLY A 37 -8.82 0.45 16.50
C GLY A 37 -8.13 0.13 15.18
N LEU A 38 -8.80 0.32 14.04
CA LEU A 38 -8.17 0.15 12.73
C LEU A 38 -7.20 1.29 12.44
N VAL A 39 -6.06 0.92 11.86
CA VAL A 39 -5.02 1.85 11.42
C VAL A 39 -4.83 1.65 9.91
N ALA A 40 -5.01 2.71 9.14
CA ALA A 40 -4.70 2.71 7.71
C ALA A 40 -3.18 2.77 7.51
N LEU A 41 -2.67 1.97 6.58
CA LEU A 41 -1.32 2.11 6.05
C LEU A 41 -1.38 2.92 4.76
N LEU A 42 -0.61 4.00 4.72
CA LEU A 42 -0.50 4.90 3.57
C LEU A 42 0.93 4.84 3.01
N PRO A 43 1.24 3.85 2.16
CA PRO A 43 2.51 3.82 1.45
C PRO A 43 2.58 4.92 0.40
N THR A 44 3.72 5.62 0.33
CA THR A 44 4.07 6.42 -0.85
C THR A 44 4.83 5.52 -1.82
N VAL A 45 4.31 5.33 -3.03
CA VAL A 45 4.96 4.48 -4.05
C VAL A 45 5.45 5.33 -5.21
N ILE A 46 6.71 5.14 -5.60
CA ILE A 46 7.28 5.70 -6.82
C ILE A 46 7.18 4.62 -7.88
N VAL A 47 6.44 4.92 -8.95
CA VAL A 47 6.28 4.07 -10.13
C VAL A 47 7.00 4.71 -11.33
N PRO A 48 7.65 3.91 -12.19
CA PRO A 48 8.26 4.45 -13.41
C PRO A 48 7.18 4.85 -14.41
N ASP A 49 7.47 5.85 -15.25
CA ASP A 49 6.52 6.40 -16.24
C ASP A 49 5.98 5.34 -17.21
N GLU A 50 6.75 4.28 -17.46
CA GLU A 50 6.37 3.17 -18.34
C GLU A 50 5.31 2.25 -17.75
N SER A 51 5.09 2.26 -16.42
CA SER A 51 4.11 1.42 -15.73
C SER A 51 2.66 1.88 -15.92
N GLY A 52 2.44 3.01 -16.60
CA GLY A 52 1.10 3.42 -17.05
C GLY A 52 0.16 3.95 -15.98
N GLY A 53 0.56 4.02 -14.70
CA GLY A 53 -0.25 4.56 -13.60
C GLY A 53 -0.10 3.77 -12.30
N THR A 54 -1.12 3.87 -11.44
CA THR A 54 -1.17 3.21 -10.12
C THR A 54 -1.78 1.80 -10.16
N GLU A 55 -2.46 1.44 -11.25
CA GLU A 55 -3.31 0.24 -11.35
C GLU A 55 -2.56 -1.05 -11.00
N SER A 56 -1.33 -1.22 -11.53
CA SER A 56 -0.48 -2.38 -11.22
C SER A 56 -0.08 -2.50 -9.74
N VAL A 57 0.08 -1.37 -9.05
CA VAL A 57 0.37 -1.34 -7.61
C VAL A 57 -0.89 -1.67 -6.82
N GLU A 58 -2.03 -1.14 -7.24
CA GLU A 58 -3.32 -1.39 -6.59
C GLU A 58 -3.71 -2.87 -6.67
N GLU A 59 -3.56 -3.49 -7.85
CA GLU A 59 -3.77 -4.92 -8.04
C GLU A 59 -2.83 -5.74 -7.16
N ALA A 60 -1.53 -5.44 -7.19
CA ALA A 60 -0.53 -6.15 -6.40
C ALA A 60 -0.78 -6.05 -4.89
N PHE A 61 -1.24 -4.90 -4.39
CA PHE A 61 -1.61 -4.73 -2.98
C PHE A 61 -2.91 -5.43 -2.63
N GLY A 62 -3.88 -5.47 -3.55
CA GLY A 62 -5.16 -6.15 -3.35
C GLY A 62 -5.02 -7.67 -3.19
N GLU A 63 -3.93 -8.25 -3.70
CA GLU A 63 -3.62 -9.68 -3.55
C GLU A 63 -2.83 -10.02 -2.27
N VAL A 64 -2.36 -9.02 -1.53
CA VAL A 64 -1.60 -9.23 -0.28
C VAL A 64 -2.54 -9.65 0.84
N GLU A 65 -2.17 -10.73 1.54
CA GLU A 65 -2.88 -11.19 2.73
C GLU A 65 -2.96 -10.08 3.79
N ASP A 66 -4.09 -10.02 4.49
CA ASP A 66 -4.46 -8.99 5.47
C ASP A 66 -4.84 -7.61 4.91
N VAL A 67 -4.75 -7.41 3.59
CA VAL A 67 -5.35 -6.24 2.93
C VAL A 67 -6.84 -6.50 2.70
N GLU A 68 -7.70 -5.58 3.17
CA GLU A 68 -9.14 -5.58 2.90
C GLU A 68 -9.50 -4.74 1.68
N SER A 69 -8.88 -3.57 1.57
CA SER A 69 -9.14 -2.64 0.46
C SER A 69 -7.93 -1.76 0.18
N VAL A 70 -7.81 -1.36 -1.08
CA VAL A 70 -6.79 -0.44 -1.57
C VAL A 70 -7.49 0.79 -2.16
N SER A 71 -6.94 1.98 -1.93
CA SER A 71 -7.46 3.23 -2.45
C SER A 71 -6.32 4.20 -2.70
N VAL A 72 -6.42 4.99 -3.76
CA VAL A 72 -5.43 6.00 -4.12
C VAL A 72 -5.88 7.35 -3.58
N GLU A 73 -5.13 7.87 -2.62
CA GLU A 73 -5.43 9.18 -2.02
C GLU A 73 -5.00 10.33 -2.93
N ASN A 74 -3.78 10.28 -3.47
CA ASN A 74 -3.21 11.32 -4.31
C ASN A 74 -2.22 10.74 -5.33
N VAL A 75 -2.12 11.38 -6.48
CA VAL A 75 -1.13 11.07 -7.51
C VAL A 75 -0.39 12.35 -7.88
N GLY A 76 0.94 12.26 -7.95
CA GLY A 76 1.82 13.35 -8.33
C GLY A 76 2.94 12.86 -9.24
N ARG A 77 3.67 13.80 -9.84
CA ARG A 77 4.90 13.53 -10.58
C ARG A 77 6.07 14.10 -9.79
N VAL A 78 7.20 13.40 -9.83
CA VAL A 78 8.46 13.77 -9.17
C VAL A 78 9.51 14.21 -10.18
#